data_AF-A0A833T0S5-F1
#
_entry.id   AF-A0A833T0S5-F1
#
_cell.length_a   1.000
_cell.length_b   1.000
_cell.length_c   1.000
_cell.angle_alpha   90.00
_cell.angle_beta   90.00
_cell.angle_gamma   90.00
#
_symmetry.space_group_name_H-M   'P 1'
#
loop_
_entity.id
_entity.type
_entity.pdbx_description
1 polymer ?
#
loop_
_entity_poly.entity_id
_entity_poly.type
_entity_poly.pdbx_seq_one_letter_code
_entity_poly.pdbx_strand_id
1 'polypeptide(L)'
;MAQTRAVLLLLAALCLRHALSQSTHNEPVPSRPQPPTSRLPLRLQMRDLCSNFVTICDFVSEHCNPEAKTQPWIKNPPSIDAKPKCIESFNLFYQHNNTLTSCIQDLPAQSSEKTQALLFLKFYSTWQQQNACRLFHATEAKAAAECSGVNAHRPWIQTTWPLYCHEVFTMYNSTRHELDELCDRTPNSETFWEGYVDYIGSKICKHYYDMVREARDQGCGQKHKALYATECRKMFQWYVDNKEVVETDCFELKASKPFYKGFYTWKKQNGA
;
A
#
# COMPACT_ATOMS: atom_id res chain seq x y z
N MET A 1 -8.86 10.89 -17.76
CA MET A 1 -7.50 11.33 -18.16
C MET A 1 -6.72 12.09 -17.06
N ALA A 2 -7.22 12.18 -15.82
CA ALA A 2 -6.48 12.77 -14.69
C ALA A 2 -5.81 11.73 -13.77
N GLN A 3 -6.33 10.49 -13.72
CA GLN A 3 -5.84 9.41 -12.84
C GLN A 3 -4.48 8.82 -13.23
N THR A 4 -4.05 8.96 -14.49
CA THR A 4 -2.75 8.43 -14.96
C THR A 4 -1.56 9.29 -14.56
N ARG A 5 -1.77 10.54 -14.09
CA ARG A 5 -0.68 11.45 -13.70
C ARG A 5 -0.26 11.30 -12.23
N ALA A 6 -1.16 10.89 -11.33
CA ALA A 6 -0.85 10.71 -9.91
C ALA A 6 0.07 9.49 -9.67
N VAL A 7 -0.18 8.39 -10.40
CA VAL A 7 0.58 7.13 -10.27
C VAL A 7 2.05 7.27 -10.70
N LEU A 8 2.37 8.24 -11.57
CA LEU A 8 3.73 8.49 -12.04
C LEU A 8 4.62 9.21 -11.01
N LEU A 9 4.04 9.91 -10.03
CA LEU A 9 4.80 10.70 -9.05
C LEU A 9 5.33 9.87 -7.87
N LEU A 10 4.72 8.73 -7.58
CA LEU A 10 5.12 7.85 -6.47
C LEU A 10 6.34 6.97 -6.78
N LEU A 11 6.73 6.84 -8.05
CA LEU A 11 7.85 6.01 -8.49
C LEU A 11 9.22 6.70 -8.45
N ALA A 12 9.28 8.03 -8.28
CA ALA A 12 10.54 8.77 -8.31
C ALA A 12 11.30 8.81 -6.96
N ALA A 13 10.61 8.63 -5.84
CA ALA A 13 11.21 8.85 -4.51
C ALA A 13 12.03 7.67 -3.96
N LEU A 14 11.96 6.48 -4.57
CA LEU A 14 12.61 5.26 -4.07
C LEU A 14 13.96 4.93 -4.73
N CYS A 15 14.40 5.71 -5.73
CA CYS A 15 15.58 5.38 -6.53
C CYS A 15 16.91 5.97 -6.03
N LEU A 16 16.94 6.73 -4.93
CA LEU A 16 18.14 7.53 -4.57
C LEU A 16 19.09 6.93 -3.51
N ARG A 17 18.89 5.72 -3.00
CA ARG A 17 19.65 5.24 -1.81
C ARG A 17 20.62 4.07 -1.99
N HIS A 18 20.94 3.63 -3.21
CA HIS A 18 21.85 2.47 -3.40
C HIS A 18 23.18 2.78 -4.11
N ALA A 19 23.53 4.04 -4.33
CA ALA A 19 24.80 4.41 -4.92
C ALA A 19 25.67 5.17 -3.92
N LEU A 20 26.31 4.45 -2.98
CA LEU A 20 27.54 4.88 -2.27
C LEU A 20 28.04 3.75 -1.37
N SER A 21 28.90 2.90 -1.92
CA SER A 21 29.94 2.24 -1.14
C SER A 21 31.15 2.00 -2.05
N GLN A 22 32.10 2.94 -1.98
CA GLN A 22 33.44 2.77 -2.52
C GLN A 22 34.29 2.07 -1.44
N SER A 23 34.98 0.99 -1.81
CA SER A 23 36.15 0.52 -1.07
C SER A 23 37.31 0.30 -2.03
N THR A 24 38.40 0.98 -1.74
CA THR A 24 39.70 0.97 -2.39
C THR A 24 40.47 -0.31 -2.10
N HIS A 25 41.00 -0.98 -3.12
CA HIS A 25 42.28 -1.71 -3.03
C HIS A 25 42.89 -1.87 -4.45
N ASN A 26 44.16 -1.45 -4.58
CA ASN A 26 44.99 -1.57 -5.77
C ASN A 26 45.74 -2.92 -5.75
N GLU A 27 45.62 -3.72 -6.82
CA GLU A 27 46.64 -4.69 -7.28
C GLU A 27 46.50 -4.92 -8.81
N PRO A 28 47.56 -5.36 -9.51
CA PRO A 28 47.72 -5.13 -10.95
C PRO A 28 47.14 -6.23 -11.88
N VAL A 29 46.37 -5.76 -12.87
CA VAL A 29 46.09 -6.22 -14.26
C VAL A 29 46.11 -7.73 -14.59
N PRO A 30 45.02 -8.22 -15.22
CA PRO A 30 45.12 -8.83 -16.55
C PRO A 30 44.23 -8.13 -17.58
N SER A 31 44.67 -8.18 -18.84
CA SER A 31 44.08 -7.52 -20.01
C SER A 31 42.55 -7.58 -20.05
N ARG A 32 41.94 -6.38 -20.10
CA ARG A 32 40.50 -6.17 -20.28
C ARG A 32 40.00 -6.96 -21.50
N PRO A 33 39.08 -7.93 -21.36
CA PRO A 33 38.34 -8.45 -22.50
C PRO A 33 37.58 -7.26 -23.09
N GLN A 34 37.74 -7.02 -24.40
CA GLN A 34 36.93 -6.02 -25.09
C GLN A 34 35.46 -6.31 -24.78
N PRO A 35 34.65 -5.30 -24.38
CA PRO A 35 33.22 -5.51 -24.21
C PRO A 35 32.67 -6.01 -25.54
N PRO A 36 31.85 -7.08 -25.56
CA PRO A 36 31.31 -7.59 -26.81
C PRO A 36 30.54 -6.47 -27.52
N THR A 37 31.07 -6.06 -28.67
CA THR A 37 30.42 -5.19 -29.64
C THR A 37 29.28 -5.97 -30.29
N SER A 38 28.17 -6.11 -29.59
CA SER A 38 26.89 -6.49 -30.20
C SER A 38 25.72 -6.01 -29.32
N ARG A 39 25.59 -4.69 -29.16
CA ARG A 39 24.28 -4.15 -28.79
C ARG A 39 23.41 -4.25 -30.04
N LEU A 40 22.64 -5.34 -30.14
CA LEU A 40 21.54 -5.45 -31.09
C LEU A 40 20.72 -4.13 -31.03
N PRO A 41 20.32 -3.56 -32.18
CA PRO A 41 19.48 -2.37 -32.20
C PRO A 41 18.29 -2.52 -31.23
N LEU A 42 18.01 -1.50 -30.42
CA LEU A 42 16.97 -1.53 -29.39
C LEU A 42 15.61 -2.07 -29.90
N ARG A 43 15.29 -1.81 -31.18
CA ARG A 43 14.07 -2.33 -31.83
C ARG A 43 14.05 -3.85 -31.96
N LEU A 44 15.18 -4.48 -32.25
CA LEU A 44 15.27 -5.94 -32.37
C LEU A 44 15.17 -6.59 -30.99
N GLN A 45 15.82 -6.01 -29.98
CA GLN A 45 15.68 -6.44 -28.59
C GLN A 45 14.24 -6.35 -28.10
N MET A 46 13.52 -5.27 -28.43
CA MET A 46 12.10 -5.13 -28.06
C MET A 46 11.23 -6.17 -28.75
N ARG A 47 11.48 -6.47 -30.03
CA ARG A 47 10.72 -7.47 -30.80
C ARG A 47 10.85 -8.87 -30.20
N ASP A 48 12.06 -9.28 -29.83
CA ASP A 48 12.30 -10.58 -29.20
C ASP A 48 11.60 -10.67 -27.83
N LEU A 49 11.61 -9.56 -27.08
CA LEU A 49 10.94 -9.45 -25.78
C LEU A 49 9.41 -9.54 -25.91
N CYS A 50 8.84 -8.88 -26.91
CA CYS A 50 7.40 -8.95 -27.20
C CYS A 50 6.97 -10.31 -27.75
N SER A 51 7.83 -11.01 -28.49
CA SER A 51 7.58 -12.39 -28.91
C SER A 51 7.50 -13.34 -27.72
N ASN A 52 8.44 -13.23 -26.76
CA ASN A 52 8.39 -14.02 -25.53
C ASN A 52 7.16 -13.68 -24.67
N PHE A 53 6.75 -12.41 -24.67
CA PHE A 53 5.53 -11.98 -23.98
C PHE A 53 4.27 -12.68 -24.54
N VAL A 54 4.15 -12.86 -25.85
CA VAL A 54 3.03 -13.59 -26.46
C VAL A 54 2.93 -15.01 -25.92
N THR A 55 4.06 -15.74 -25.84
CA THR A 55 4.09 -17.10 -25.26
C THR A 55 3.65 -17.12 -23.80
N ILE A 56 4.00 -16.10 -23.02
CA ILE A 56 3.54 -15.96 -21.63
C ILE A 56 2.02 -15.68 -21.58
N CYS A 57 1.51 -14.86 -22.50
CA CYS A 57 0.07 -14.59 -22.61
C CYS A 57 -0.72 -15.86 -22.93
N ASP A 58 -0.21 -16.70 -23.83
CA ASP A 58 -0.80 -17.99 -24.17
C ASP A 58 -0.93 -18.87 -22.93
N PHE A 59 0.19 -19.06 -22.21
CA PHE A 59 0.24 -19.84 -20.98
C PHE A 59 -0.77 -19.34 -19.94
N VAL A 60 -0.81 -18.02 -19.72
CA VAL A 60 -1.73 -17.42 -18.75
C VAL A 60 -3.19 -17.63 -19.17
N SER A 61 -3.50 -17.47 -20.45
CA SER A 61 -4.86 -17.68 -20.97
C SER A 61 -5.33 -19.13 -20.82
N GLU A 62 -4.42 -20.09 -20.89
CA GLU A 62 -4.73 -21.53 -20.85
C GLU A 62 -4.80 -22.08 -19.43
N HIS A 63 -3.87 -21.67 -18.59
CA HIS A 63 -3.64 -22.35 -17.32
C HIS A 63 -4.05 -21.52 -16.11
N CYS A 64 -4.10 -20.18 -16.21
CA CYS A 64 -4.36 -19.34 -15.05
C CYS A 64 -5.85 -19.15 -14.78
N ASN A 65 -6.68 -19.06 -15.82
CA ASN A 65 -8.15 -19.09 -15.68
C ASN A 65 -8.82 -19.72 -16.92
N PRO A 66 -8.99 -21.05 -16.96
CA PRO A 66 -9.54 -21.75 -18.12
C PRO A 66 -10.96 -21.31 -18.48
N GLU A 67 -11.75 -20.89 -17.48
CA GLU A 67 -13.14 -20.46 -17.65
C GLU A 67 -13.26 -19.08 -18.33
N ALA A 68 -12.20 -18.28 -18.32
CA ALA A 68 -12.17 -16.97 -18.97
C ALA A 68 -12.20 -17.04 -20.51
N LYS A 69 -11.81 -18.19 -21.10
CA LYS A 69 -11.98 -18.45 -22.55
C LYS A 69 -13.45 -18.60 -22.95
N THR A 70 -14.29 -19.11 -22.05
CA THR A 70 -15.72 -19.38 -22.29
C THR A 70 -16.66 -18.31 -21.74
N GLN A 71 -16.23 -17.53 -20.74
CA GLN A 71 -17.03 -16.45 -20.13
C GLN A 71 -16.15 -15.24 -19.76
N PRO A 72 -15.87 -14.33 -20.72
CA PRO A 72 -14.96 -13.20 -20.52
C PRO A 72 -15.42 -12.15 -19.46
N TRP A 73 -16.69 -12.24 -19.03
CA TRP A 73 -17.30 -11.44 -17.96
C TRP A 73 -17.10 -12.00 -16.55
N ILE A 74 -16.58 -13.21 -16.37
CA ILE A 74 -16.21 -13.70 -15.03
C ILE A 74 -15.08 -12.80 -14.49
N LYS A 75 -15.38 -12.10 -13.39
CA LYS A 75 -14.52 -11.09 -12.76
C LYS A 75 -13.52 -11.67 -11.77
N ASN A 76 -13.57 -12.96 -11.49
CA ASN A 76 -12.78 -13.52 -10.42
C ASN A 76 -11.40 -13.91 -10.97
N PRO A 77 -10.33 -13.20 -10.58
CA PRO A 77 -8.97 -13.62 -10.88
C PRO A 77 -8.72 -14.99 -10.22
N PRO A 78 -7.73 -15.78 -10.71
CA PRO A 78 -7.24 -16.89 -9.92
C PRO A 78 -6.86 -16.40 -8.52
N SER A 79 -7.31 -17.12 -7.49
CA SER A 79 -6.83 -16.87 -6.12
C SER A 79 -5.30 -16.85 -6.14
N ILE A 80 -4.70 -15.83 -5.51
CA ILE A 80 -3.25 -15.63 -5.44
C ILE A 80 -2.54 -16.92 -5.00
N ASP A 81 -3.17 -17.72 -4.17
CA ASP A 81 -2.54 -18.91 -3.58
C ASP A 81 -2.70 -20.19 -4.42
N ALA A 82 -3.46 -20.16 -5.52
CA ALA A 82 -3.83 -21.38 -6.24
C ALA A 82 -2.87 -21.78 -7.38
N LYS A 83 -2.09 -20.85 -7.96
CA LYS A 83 -1.30 -21.11 -9.18
C LYS A 83 0.04 -20.33 -9.22
N PRO A 84 1.12 -20.85 -8.61
CA PRO A 84 2.41 -20.13 -8.49
C PRO A 84 3.04 -19.74 -9.84
N LYS A 85 2.93 -20.56 -10.88
CA LYS A 85 3.45 -20.23 -12.22
C LYS A 85 2.76 -19.03 -12.89
N CYS A 86 1.50 -18.77 -12.52
CA CYS A 86 0.77 -17.58 -12.98
C CYS A 86 1.32 -16.32 -12.33
N ILE A 87 1.64 -16.39 -11.03
CA ILE A 87 2.27 -15.31 -10.28
C ILE A 87 3.67 -15.03 -10.83
N GLU A 88 4.47 -16.07 -11.12
CA GLU A 88 5.78 -15.91 -11.76
C GLU A 88 5.67 -15.14 -13.08
N SER A 89 4.68 -15.49 -13.91
CA SER A 89 4.41 -14.80 -15.16
C SER A 89 4.08 -13.31 -14.97
N PHE A 90 3.34 -12.96 -13.91
CA PHE A 90 3.04 -11.57 -13.57
C PHE A 90 4.24 -10.82 -12.98
N ASN A 91 5.02 -11.47 -12.12
CA ASN A 91 6.21 -10.90 -11.48
C ASN A 91 7.26 -10.45 -12.50
N LEU A 92 7.40 -11.16 -13.63
CA LEU A 92 8.30 -10.77 -14.72
C LEU A 92 8.06 -9.35 -15.24
N PHE A 93 6.83 -8.85 -15.14
CA PHE A 93 6.44 -7.53 -15.65
C PHE A 93 6.18 -6.49 -14.56
N TYR A 94 6.34 -6.86 -13.27
CA TYR A 94 6.02 -5.98 -12.14
C TYR A 94 6.72 -4.60 -12.21
N GLN A 95 7.97 -4.57 -12.67
CA GLN A 95 8.76 -3.34 -12.84
C GLN A 95 8.80 -2.82 -14.29
N HIS A 96 8.10 -3.48 -15.22
CA HIS A 96 8.24 -3.28 -16.66
C HIS A 96 6.91 -2.98 -17.36
N ASN A 97 6.03 -2.23 -16.70
CA ASN A 97 4.68 -1.94 -17.21
C ASN A 97 4.68 -1.17 -18.55
N ASN A 98 5.70 -0.33 -18.78
CA ASN A 98 5.88 0.35 -20.06
C ASN A 98 6.17 -0.64 -21.19
N THR A 99 7.01 -1.65 -20.91
CA THR A 99 7.36 -2.70 -21.86
C THR A 99 6.14 -3.57 -22.18
N LEU A 100 5.35 -3.92 -21.17
CA LEU A 100 4.06 -4.60 -21.34
C LEU A 100 3.14 -3.81 -22.29
N THR A 101 2.97 -2.51 -22.04
CA THR A 101 2.10 -1.64 -22.83
C THR A 101 2.56 -1.55 -24.28
N SER A 102 3.85 -1.36 -24.52
CA SER A 102 4.43 -1.32 -25.88
C SER A 102 4.21 -2.63 -26.62
N CYS A 103 4.48 -3.78 -25.99
CA CYS A 103 4.26 -5.08 -26.62
C CYS A 103 2.80 -5.34 -26.97
N ILE A 104 1.86 -4.92 -26.12
CA ILE A 104 0.42 -5.03 -26.44
C ILE A 104 0.08 -4.14 -27.64
N GLN A 105 0.59 -2.92 -27.71
CA GLN A 105 0.28 -1.98 -28.79
C GLN A 105 0.77 -2.45 -30.15
N ASP A 106 1.92 -3.13 -30.20
CA ASP A 106 2.51 -3.66 -31.43
C ASP A 106 1.74 -4.88 -32.01
N LEU A 107 0.81 -5.47 -31.23
CA LEU A 107 -0.01 -6.59 -31.70
C LEU A 107 -1.18 -6.13 -32.60
N PRO A 108 -1.48 -6.86 -33.68
CA PRO A 108 -2.60 -6.55 -34.58
C PRO A 108 -3.95 -6.56 -33.84
N ALA A 109 -4.79 -5.55 -34.09
CA ALA A 109 -6.00 -5.28 -33.30
C ALA A 109 -7.02 -6.44 -33.26
N GLN A 110 -7.10 -7.26 -34.31
CA GLN A 110 -8.04 -8.39 -34.43
C GLN A 110 -7.37 -9.76 -34.32
N SER A 111 -6.18 -9.84 -33.73
CA SER A 111 -5.44 -11.10 -33.57
C SER A 111 -5.82 -11.87 -32.30
N SER A 112 -5.62 -13.19 -32.33
CA SER A 112 -5.68 -14.06 -31.13
C SER A 112 -4.72 -13.59 -30.05
N GLU A 113 -3.51 -13.22 -30.45
CA GLU A 113 -2.42 -12.74 -29.62
C GLU A 113 -2.82 -11.46 -28.88
N LYS A 114 -3.48 -10.53 -29.57
CA LYS A 114 -4.04 -9.33 -28.94
C LYS A 114 -5.09 -9.67 -27.89
N THR A 115 -5.95 -10.65 -28.18
CA THR A 115 -6.99 -11.09 -27.26
C THR A 115 -6.39 -11.71 -25.99
N GLN A 116 -5.39 -12.56 -26.14
CA GLN A 116 -4.67 -13.19 -25.02
C GLN A 116 -3.87 -12.17 -24.22
N ALA A 117 -3.24 -11.20 -24.89
CA ALA A 117 -2.49 -10.13 -24.22
C ALA A 117 -3.41 -9.21 -23.40
N LEU A 118 -4.64 -8.95 -23.87
CA LEU A 118 -5.64 -8.21 -23.10
C LEU A 118 -6.17 -9.02 -21.89
N LEU A 119 -6.33 -10.33 -22.03
CA LEU A 119 -6.65 -11.22 -20.90
C LEU A 119 -5.51 -11.23 -19.87
N PHE A 120 -4.26 -11.32 -20.31
CA PHE A 120 -3.09 -11.18 -19.45
C PHE A 120 -3.14 -9.86 -18.70
N LEU A 121 -3.35 -8.73 -19.40
CA LEU A 121 -3.39 -7.40 -18.78
C LEU A 121 -4.48 -7.31 -17.70
N LYS A 122 -5.66 -7.88 -17.95
CA LYS A 122 -6.75 -7.92 -16.97
C LYS A 122 -6.37 -8.70 -15.71
N PHE A 123 -5.77 -9.88 -15.87
CA PHE A 123 -5.34 -10.69 -14.73
C PHE A 123 -4.16 -10.08 -14.00
N TYR A 124 -3.17 -9.57 -14.73
CA TYR A 124 -2.04 -8.84 -14.19
C TYR A 124 -2.49 -7.64 -13.37
N SER A 125 -3.41 -6.81 -13.86
CA SER A 125 -3.93 -5.64 -13.13
C SER A 125 -4.61 -6.06 -11.82
N THR A 126 -5.40 -7.13 -11.86
CA THR A 126 -6.10 -7.62 -10.67
C THR A 126 -5.12 -8.19 -9.65
N TRP A 127 -4.16 -9.00 -10.11
CA TRP A 127 -3.09 -9.52 -9.27
C TRP A 127 -2.24 -8.39 -8.68
N GLN A 128 -1.93 -7.34 -9.46
CA GLN A 128 -1.14 -6.20 -9.02
C GLN A 128 -1.86 -5.44 -7.90
N GLN A 129 -3.17 -5.22 -8.01
CA GLN A 129 -3.98 -4.64 -6.94
C GLN A 129 -3.91 -5.48 -5.67
N GLN A 130 -4.16 -6.78 -5.78
CA GLN A 130 -4.14 -7.67 -4.62
C GLN A 130 -2.74 -7.77 -3.98
N ASN A 131 -1.69 -7.83 -4.80
CA ASN A 131 -0.30 -7.85 -4.31
C ASN A 131 0.08 -6.52 -3.65
N ALA A 132 -0.37 -5.37 -4.18
CA ALA A 132 -0.18 -4.08 -3.55
C ALA A 132 -0.84 -4.04 -2.16
N CYS A 133 -2.09 -4.49 -2.04
CA CYS A 133 -2.78 -4.60 -0.75
C CYS A 133 -2.06 -5.56 0.20
N ARG A 134 -1.62 -6.72 -0.28
CA ARG A 134 -0.87 -7.69 0.54
C ARG A 134 0.43 -7.09 1.10
N LEU A 135 1.23 -6.41 0.27
CA LEU A 135 2.48 -5.77 0.68
C LEU A 135 2.22 -4.61 1.65
N PHE A 136 1.19 -3.82 1.38
CA PHE A 136 0.73 -2.74 2.24
C PHE A 136 0.34 -3.28 3.62
N HIS A 137 -0.53 -4.29 3.69
CA HIS A 137 -0.97 -4.88 4.96
C HIS A 137 0.15 -5.59 5.72
N ALA A 138 1.11 -6.21 5.01
CA ALA A 138 2.31 -6.76 5.65
C ALA A 138 3.18 -5.65 6.27
N THR A 139 3.28 -4.50 5.60
CA THR A 139 3.98 -3.32 6.12
C THR A 139 3.25 -2.73 7.33
N GLU A 140 1.92 -2.59 7.28
CA GLU A 140 1.12 -2.16 8.43
C GLU A 140 1.31 -3.11 9.63
N ALA A 141 1.24 -4.42 9.41
CA ALA A 141 1.39 -5.40 10.47
C ALA A 141 2.78 -5.33 11.13
N LYS A 142 3.83 -5.18 10.32
CA LYS A 142 5.20 -5.04 10.83
C LYS A 142 5.39 -3.73 11.60
N ALA A 143 4.91 -2.60 11.06
CA ALA A 143 4.99 -1.31 11.74
C ALA A 143 4.17 -1.29 13.02
N ALA A 144 2.99 -1.91 13.05
CA ALA A 144 2.21 -2.09 14.28
C ALA A 144 3.01 -2.85 15.34
N ALA A 145 3.70 -3.93 14.98
CA ALA A 145 4.49 -4.72 15.92
C ALA A 145 5.76 -4.00 16.41
N GLU A 146 6.45 -3.28 15.52
CA GLU A 146 7.78 -2.74 15.78
C GLU A 146 7.78 -1.27 16.24
N CYS A 147 6.77 -0.49 15.87
CA CYS A 147 6.78 0.97 16.01
C CYS A 147 5.77 1.53 17.03
N SER A 148 5.02 0.67 17.74
CA SER A 148 3.98 1.09 18.67
C SER A 148 4.26 0.66 20.12
N GLY A 149 3.56 1.28 21.08
CA GLY A 149 3.55 0.87 22.48
C GLY A 149 4.93 0.87 23.14
N VAL A 150 5.24 -0.19 23.91
CA VAL A 150 6.53 -0.32 24.62
C VAL A 150 7.73 -0.32 23.67
N ASN A 151 7.54 -0.73 22.42
CA ASN A 151 8.61 -0.75 21.41
C ASN A 151 8.94 0.65 20.88
N ALA A 152 7.97 1.58 20.87
CA ALA A 152 8.19 2.98 20.49
C ALA A 152 9.09 3.75 21.48
N HIS A 153 9.21 3.26 22.72
CA HIS A 153 9.96 3.93 23.80
C HIS A 153 11.29 3.27 24.16
N ARG A 154 11.71 2.20 23.46
CA ARG A 154 13.00 1.55 23.75
C ARG A 154 14.16 2.47 23.34
N PRO A 155 15.26 2.52 24.13
CA PRO A 155 16.50 3.13 23.70
C PRO A 155 16.93 2.49 22.37
N TRP A 156 17.19 3.33 21.38
CA TRP A 156 17.44 2.93 19.99
C TRP A 156 18.61 1.96 19.89
N ILE A 157 18.31 0.68 19.67
CA ILE A 157 19.32 -0.32 19.28
C ILE A 157 19.29 -0.48 17.76
N GLN A 158 20.42 -0.83 17.14
CA GLN A 158 20.56 -1.09 15.70
C GLN A 158 19.60 -2.14 15.10
N THR A 159 18.63 -2.66 15.86
CA THR A 159 17.60 -3.61 15.40
C THR A 159 16.18 -3.06 15.51
N THR A 160 15.94 -1.94 16.21
CA THR A 160 14.67 -1.19 16.23
C THR A 160 14.93 0.14 15.55
N TRP A 161 14.67 0.22 14.24
CA TRP A 161 15.14 1.33 13.42
C TRP A 161 14.14 2.49 13.44
N PRO A 162 14.42 3.62 14.12
CA PRO A 162 13.62 4.83 13.97
C PRO A 162 13.50 5.25 12.49
N LEU A 163 14.50 4.91 11.66
CA LEU A 163 14.44 5.09 10.21
C LEU A 163 13.33 4.28 9.54
N TYR A 164 13.13 3.00 9.91
CA TYR A 164 12.05 2.19 9.33
C TYR A 164 10.68 2.74 9.71
N CYS A 165 10.44 3.02 10.99
CA CYS A 165 9.17 3.57 11.46
C CYS A 165 8.88 4.93 10.83
N HIS A 166 9.87 5.83 10.82
CA HIS A 166 9.75 7.14 10.17
C HIS A 166 9.48 7.01 8.66
N GLU A 167 10.20 6.15 7.94
CA GLU A 167 10.01 5.94 6.49
C GLU A 167 8.63 5.37 6.17
N VAL A 168 8.18 4.36 6.93
CA VAL A 168 6.85 3.79 6.76
C VAL A 168 5.80 4.86 7.03
N PHE A 169 5.82 5.53 8.19
CA PHE A 169 4.78 6.51 8.51
C PHE A 169 4.81 7.74 7.59
N THR A 170 5.99 8.15 7.11
CA THR A 170 6.11 9.22 6.08
C THR A 170 5.47 8.79 4.76
N MET A 171 5.76 7.57 4.30
CA MET A 171 5.13 7.01 3.10
C MET A 171 3.61 7.00 3.25
N TYR A 172 3.10 6.50 4.38
CA TYR A 172 1.66 6.43 4.64
C TYR A 172 1.00 7.80 4.65
N ASN A 173 1.64 8.82 5.24
CA ASN A 173 1.11 10.19 5.20
C ASN A 173 0.90 10.69 3.77
N SER A 174 1.69 10.20 2.80
CA SER A 174 1.61 10.61 1.40
C SER A 174 0.72 9.74 0.50
N THR A 175 0.53 8.44 0.81
CA THR A 175 -0.11 7.47 -0.12
C THR A 175 -1.36 6.80 0.40
N ARG A 176 -1.68 6.97 1.69
CA ARG A 176 -2.66 6.11 2.35
C ARG A 176 -4.07 6.25 1.79
N HIS A 177 -4.56 7.46 1.50
CA HIS A 177 -5.94 7.62 1.03
C HIS A 177 -6.22 6.79 -0.24
N GLU A 178 -5.25 6.74 -1.14
CA GLU A 178 -5.34 5.91 -2.35
C GLU A 178 -5.29 4.41 -2.03
N LEU A 179 -4.52 4.00 -1.02
CA LEU A 179 -4.37 2.60 -0.62
C LEU A 179 -5.55 2.09 0.21
N ASP A 180 -6.13 2.90 1.10
CA ASP A 180 -7.35 2.56 1.87
C ASP A 180 -8.59 2.52 0.97
N GLU A 181 -8.64 3.27 -0.14
CA GLU A 181 -9.69 3.13 -1.16
C GLU A 181 -9.51 1.84 -1.98
N LEU A 182 -8.26 1.46 -2.23
CA LEU A 182 -7.90 0.28 -3.02
C LEU A 182 -8.01 -1.04 -2.22
N CYS A 183 -7.79 -0.98 -0.91
CA CYS A 183 -7.58 -2.12 -0.03
C CYS A 183 -8.48 -2.04 1.21
N ASP A 184 -9.03 -3.18 1.64
CA ASP A 184 -9.79 -3.24 2.89
C ASP A 184 -8.90 -2.92 4.11
N ARG A 185 -9.48 -2.32 5.15
CA ARG A 185 -8.74 -1.98 6.38
C ARG A 185 -8.21 -3.22 7.10
N THR A 186 -6.98 -3.15 7.61
CA THR A 186 -6.37 -4.25 8.37
C THR A 186 -6.89 -4.38 9.81
N PRO A 187 -6.82 -5.60 10.37
CA PRO A 187 -7.07 -5.84 11.79
C PRO A 187 -6.11 -5.10 12.74
N ASN A 188 -4.86 -4.82 12.32
CA ASN A 188 -3.82 -4.20 13.15
C ASN A 188 -3.83 -2.66 13.10
N SER A 189 -4.85 -2.07 12.48
CA SER A 189 -4.94 -0.62 12.23
C SER A 189 -4.80 0.21 13.50
N GLU A 190 -5.39 -0.19 14.63
CA GLU A 190 -5.31 0.60 15.88
C GLU A 190 -3.88 0.74 16.39
N THR A 191 -3.17 -0.38 16.52
CA THR A 191 -1.76 -0.40 16.95
C THR A 191 -0.83 0.30 15.95
N PHE A 192 -1.12 0.20 14.65
CA PHE A 192 -0.41 0.97 13.62
C PHE A 192 -0.56 2.47 13.84
N TRP A 193 -1.78 2.94 14.15
CA TRP A 193 -2.07 4.35 14.35
C TRP A 193 -1.46 4.93 15.62
N GLU A 194 -1.33 4.12 16.68
CA GLU A 194 -0.56 4.50 17.87
C GLU A 194 0.89 4.82 17.50
N GLY A 195 1.55 3.96 16.73
CA GLY A 195 2.89 4.24 16.22
C GLY A 195 2.93 5.47 15.32
N TYR A 196 1.95 5.64 14.42
CA TYR A 196 1.93 6.78 13.50
C TYR A 196 1.96 8.14 14.21
N VAL A 197 1.16 8.32 15.26
CA VAL A 197 1.10 9.59 16.00
C VAL A 197 2.30 9.86 16.88
N ASP A 198 3.06 8.82 17.23
CA ASP A 198 4.30 8.97 17.98
C ASP A 198 5.46 9.48 17.12
N TYR A 199 5.40 9.26 15.80
CA TYR A 199 6.49 9.60 14.88
C TYR A 199 6.19 10.78 13.95
N ILE A 200 4.99 10.83 13.36
CA ILE A 200 4.66 11.78 12.27
C ILE A 200 3.38 12.58 12.55
N GLY A 201 2.40 11.98 13.25
CA GLY A 201 1.09 12.61 13.44
C GLY A 201 1.14 13.96 14.18
N SER A 202 0.16 14.82 13.90
CA SER A 202 0.03 16.10 14.59
C SER A 202 -0.28 15.90 16.08
N LYS A 203 0.07 16.89 16.91
CA LYS A 203 -0.26 16.86 18.35
C LYS A 203 -1.77 16.71 18.59
N ILE A 204 -2.59 17.25 17.69
CA ILE A 204 -4.05 17.14 17.74
C ILE A 204 -4.48 15.71 17.48
N CYS A 205 -3.95 15.04 16.45
CA CYS A 205 -4.29 13.65 16.16
C CYS A 205 -3.80 12.69 17.23
N LYS A 206 -2.62 12.94 17.80
CA LYS A 206 -2.14 12.18 18.96
C LYS A 206 -3.12 12.26 20.13
N HIS A 207 -3.53 13.48 20.49
CA HIS A 207 -4.49 13.67 21.57
C HIS A 207 -5.85 13.03 21.26
N TYR A 208 -6.33 13.13 20.03
CA TYR A 208 -7.57 12.46 19.61
C TYR A 208 -7.52 10.94 19.81
N TYR A 209 -6.43 10.27 19.39
CA TYR A 209 -6.30 8.82 19.56
C TYR A 209 -6.18 8.40 21.03
N ASP A 210 -5.40 9.14 21.82
CA ASP A 210 -5.29 8.90 23.26
C ASP A 210 -6.64 9.04 23.95
N MET A 211 -7.40 10.08 23.60
CA MET A 211 -8.73 10.34 24.15
C MET A 211 -9.76 9.29 23.72
N VAL A 212 -9.75 8.84 22.46
CA VAL A 212 -10.65 7.77 22.00
C VAL A 212 -10.41 6.47 22.77
N ARG A 213 -9.14 6.15 23.02
CA ARG A 213 -8.73 4.99 23.83
C ARG A 213 -9.18 5.15 25.28
N GLU A 214 -8.93 6.30 25.89
CA GLU A 214 -9.36 6.60 27.25
C GLU A 214 -10.89 6.55 27.39
N ALA A 215 -11.62 7.11 26.43
CA ALA A 215 -13.08 7.08 26.39
C ALA A 215 -13.63 5.65 26.30
N ARG A 216 -12.96 4.76 25.57
CA ARG A 216 -13.30 3.33 25.52
C ARG A 216 -13.10 2.68 26.88
N ASP A 217 -11.94 2.88 27.49
CA ASP A 217 -11.57 2.25 28.77
C ASP A 217 -12.45 2.77 29.92
N GLN A 218 -12.82 4.05 29.87
CA GLN A 218 -13.80 4.65 30.77
C GLN A 218 -15.25 4.28 30.46
N GLY A 219 -15.53 3.66 29.30
CA GLY A 219 -16.89 3.25 28.91
C GLY A 219 -17.81 4.43 28.54
N CYS A 220 -17.26 5.51 27.99
CA CYS A 220 -17.99 6.72 27.61
C CYS A 220 -19.10 6.49 26.55
N GLY A 221 -19.12 5.34 25.88
CA GLY A 221 -20.23 4.94 24.99
C GLY A 221 -21.50 4.47 25.72
N GLN A 222 -21.46 4.31 27.05
CA GLN A 222 -22.62 3.95 27.86
C GLN A 222 -23.43 5.21 28.19
N LYS A 223 -24.76 5.16 28.00
CA LYS A 223 -25.65 6.32 28.15
C LYS A 223 -25.45 7.06 29.48
N HIS A 224 -25.39 6.34 30.61
CA HIS A 224 -25.19 6.97 31.92
C HIS A 224 -23.85 7.72 31.99
N LYS A 225 -22.75 7.09 31.57
CA LYS A 225 -21.42 7.71 31.59
C LYS A 225 -21.33 8.89 30.61
N ALA A 226 -21.88 8.74 29.40
CA ALA A 226 -21.91 9.80 28.41
C ALA A 226 -22.60 11.08 28.91
N LEU A 227 -23.68 10.94 29.69
CA LEU A 227 -24.49 12.06 30.16
C LEU A 227 -23.97 12.69 31.46
N TYR A 228 -23.45 11.87 32.38
CA TYR A 228 -23.19 12.31 33.75
C TYR A 228 -21.71 12.28 34.14
N ALA A 229 -20.85 11.51 33.47
CA ALA A 229 -19.43 11.48 33.81
C ALA A 229 -18.73 12.74 33.30
N THR A 230 -18.08 13.48 34.21
CA THR A 230 -17.38 14.72 33.87
C THR A 230 -16.23 14.49 32.89
N GLU A 231 -15.47 13.41 33.04
CA GLU A 231 -14.33 13.10 32.16
C GLU A 231 -14.78 12.82 30.71
N CYS A 232 -15.82 12.02 30.50
CA CYS A 232 -16.39 11.81 29.17
C CYS A 232 -16.88 13.12 28.52
N ARG A 233 -17.49 14.02 29.29
CA ARG A 233 -17.96 15.31 28.77
C ARG A 233 -16.82 16.24 28.39
N LYS A 234 -15.72 16.27 29.15
CA LYS A 234 -14.52 17.03 28.78
C LYS A 234 -13.94 16.53 27.46
N MET A 235 -13.87 15.21 27.27
CA MET A 235 -13.44 14.59 26.01
C MET A 235 -14.33 14.99 24.84
N PHE A 236 -15.66 14.93 25.02
CA PHE A 236 -16.62 15.35 24.00
C PHE A 236 -16.50 16.84 23.66
N GLN A 237 -16.33 17.70 24.66
CA GLN A 237 -16.15 19.13 24.45
C GLN A 237 -14.86 19.42 23.68
N TRP A 238 -13.75 18.81 24.06
CA TRP A 238 -12.48 18.94 23.32
C TRP A 238 -12.65 18.54 21.85
N TYR A 239 -13.40 17.47 21.58
CA TYR A 239 -13.69 17.05 20.21
C TYR A 239 -14.50 18.10 19.43
N VAL A 240 -15.48 18.74 20.05
CA VAL A 240 -16.22 19.85 19.42
C VAL A 240 -15.26 20.99 19.07
N ASP A 241 -14.39 21.37 20.01
CA ASP A 241 -13.47 22.50 19.85
C ASP A 241 -12.40 22.26 18.76
N ASN A 242 -12.08 20.99 18.46
CA ASN A 242 -11.04 20.60 17.50
C ASN A 242 -11.60 19.83 16.29
N LYS A 243 -12.93 19.82 16.12
CA LYS A 243 -13.65 18.92 15.20
C LYS A 243 -13.14 19.02 13.77
N GLU A 244 -12.95 20.23 13.27
CA GLU A 244 -12.52 20.47 11.88
C GLU A 244 -11.17 19.81 11.59
N VAL A 245 -10.17 20.02 12.45
CA VAL A 245 -8.85 19.41 12.30
C VAL A 245 -8.93 17.90 12.47
N VAL A 246 -9.70 17.42 13.45
CA VAL A 246 -9.84 15.98 13.67
C VAL A 246 -10.49 15.27 12.49
N GLU A 247 -11.55 15.84 11.91
CA GLU A 247 -12.26 15.24 10.79
C GLU A 247 -11.53 15.43 9.45
N THR A 248 -10.62 16.40 9.34
CA THR A 248 -9.82 16.66 8.12
C THR A 248 -8.48 15.93 8.14
N ASP A 249 -7.76 15.98 9.25
CA ASP A 249 -6.35 15.58 9.33
C ASP A 249 -6.14 14.27 10.10
N CYS A 250 -7.09 13.87 10.96
CA CYS A 250 -6.94 12.67 11.80
C CYS A 250 -7.79 11.52 11.27
N PHE A 251 -7.21 10.32 11.27
CA PHE A 251 -7.90 9.14 10.75
C PHE A 251 -8.87 8.53 11.75
N GLU A 252 -10.05 8.14 11.29
CA GLU A 252 -11.04 7.49 12.14
C GLU A 252 -10.62 6.05 12.53
N LEU A 253 -10.54 5.80 13.83
CA LEU A 253 -10.25 4.48 14.42
C LEU A 253 -11.52 3.63 14.54
N LYS A 254 -11.45 2.31 14.37
CA LYS A 254 -12.61 1.43 14.65
C LYS A 254 -13.03 1.51 16.12
N ALA A 255 -12.07 1.64 17.04
CA ALA A 255 -12.28 1.91 18.46
C ALA A 255 -12.96 3.25 18.76
N SER A 256 -13.16 4.15 17.79
CA SER A 256 -13.89 5.41 17.99
C SER A 256 -15.40 5.20 18.14
N LYS A 257 -15.95 4.05 17.72
CA LYS A 257 -17.41 3.80 17.74
C LYS A 257 -18.05 4.02 19.11
N PRO A 258 -17.53 3.47 20.23
CA PRO A 258 -18.04 3.78 21.57
C PRO A 258 -17.96 5.27 21.90
N PHE A 259 -16.86 5.94 21.53
CA PHE A 259 -16.70 7.38 21.72
C PHE A 259 -17.80 8.15 20.99
N TYR A 260 -18.00 7.92 19.69
CA TYR A 260 -19.03 8.60 18.90
C TYR A 260 -20.45 8.30 19.39
N LYS A 261 -20.73 7.06 19.81
CA LYS A 261 -22.01 6.70 20.42
C LYS A 261 -22.29 7.53 21.67
N GLY A 262 -21.29 7.69 22.53
CA GLY A 262 -21.35 8.53 23.72
C GLY A 262 -21.53 10.01 23.36
N PHE A 263 -20.70 10.52 22.45
CA PHE A 263 -20.72 11.87 21.95
C PHE A 263 -22.11 12.27 21.42
N TYR A 264 -22.70 11.48 20.52
CA TYR A 264 -24.03 11.78 19.98
C TYR A 264 -25.15 11.65 21.02
N THR A 265 -24.98 10.78 22.02
CA THR A 265 -25.91 10.69 23.15
C THR A 265 -25.88 11.96 24.00
N TRP A 266 -24.67 12.47 24.30
CA TRP A 266 -24.46 13.71 25.02
C TRP A 266 -24.91 14.94 24.22
N LYS A 267 -24.55 15.00 22.94
CA LYS A 267 -24.89 16.08 22.01
C LYS A 267 -26.41 16.29 21.89
N LYS A 268 -27.16 15.19 21.70
CA LYS A 268 -28.63 15.23 21.60
C LYS A 268 -29.32 15.83 22.83
N GLN A 269 -28.71 15.70 24.01
CA GLN A 269 -29.28 16.22 25.26
C GLN A 269 -28.89 17.68 25.54
N ASN A 270 -27.79 18.17 24.95
CA ASN A 270 -27.28 19.53 25.18
C ASN A 270 -27.56 20.51 24.03
N GLY A 271 -28.22 20.08 22.94
CA GLY A 271 -28.67 20.97 21.87
C GLY A 271 -27.56 21.59 21.01
N ALA A 272 -26.35 21.00 21.01
CA ALA A 272 -25.26 21.34 20.11
C ALA A 272 -25.33 20.52 18.81
#